data_AF-A0A817TFV3-F1
#
_entry.id   AF-A0A817TFV3-F1
#
_cell.length_a   1.000
_cell.length_b   1.000
_cell.length_c   1.000
_cell.angle_alpha   90.00
_cell.angle_beta   90.00
_cell.angle_gamma   90.00
#
_symmetry.space_group_name_H-M   'P 1'
#
loop_
_entity.id
_entity.type
_entity.pdbx_description
1 polymer ?
#
loop_
_entity_poly.entity_id
_entity_poly.type
_entity_poly.pdbx_seq_one_letter_code
_entity_poly.pdbx_strand_id
1 'polypeptide(L)'
;MSSSSSWHALESDPDLWQVYVEKLGVNVNSLDFIEIYSLDEDYSSNEAIFSYIFLYPDSGSSPISNVSQPSIDDKLWTIKQIDELDSCCCLIALLHAIGNNLDKVVLEHNSPLAKFFEKTKTMTADERAIVLLNDTKIHQAHEETAEQGQTEMVDSGRVGYHYIAYILSNSNKLYELNGSTKGPQAKFIGELNNESFFSRMTQELFSLGYPLILLIIALVISYLHFSYIYELFENDKRFSHLSTLERELSFRTEMGLYYSYFKQIAIDSTSFIQGFLSIISDNRTEAPTTINVLERFNLYPEVLISLIYRLMNSQGMLTEVCYQIDRGETMTPVLSCEGHKEPTYFYVTSVFILNGLLLGILFLFGTYLSKSILGGIITTFAYVFNHGEATRVMWTPPLRESFSFPFHVLQLFVVTYVLQQQQTLTNTNAIKSFIGYIKKHDQSIDIDSPQNLISYRHKIKLLLLLIGSTILYMLPWQFAQFTLATQLLSLGLLYILNLLPFEQFFFILCAQILSLIISAVLMFGNRMLLTSLFSITLFSFYL
;
A
#
# COMPACT_ATOMS: atom_id res chain seq x y z
N MET A 1 -60.01 11.52 -11.27
CA MET A 1 -58.73 10.82 -11.06
C MET A 1 -57.66 11.87 -11.24
N SER A 2 -57.12 12.40 -10.13
CA SER A 2 -56.05 13.40 -10.17
C SER A 2 -54.79 12.72 -10.69
N SER A 3 -54.25 13.23 -11.81
CA SER A 3 -52.93 12.85 -12.31
C SER A 3 -51.90 13.05 -11.18
N SER A 4 -51.29 11.96 -10.71
CA SER A 4 -50.09 12.05 -9.89
C SER A 4 -49.03 12.77 -10.71
N SER A 5 -48.58 13.95 -10.27
CA SER A 5 -47.47 14.66 -10.89
C SER A 5 -46.20 13.83 -10.69
N SER A 6 -45.80 13.09 -11.71
CA SER A 6 -44.53 12.37 -11.72
C SER A 6 -43.40 13.38 -11.90
N TRP A 7 -42.39 13.32 -11.05
CA TRP A 7 -41.17 14.11 -11.23
C TRP A 7 -40.27 13.42 -12.26
N HIS A 8 -39.65 14.20 -13.16
CA HIS A 8 -38.66 13.67 -14.12
C HIS A 8 -37.25 13.63 -13.52
N ALA A 9 -36.38 12.75 -14.01
CA ALA A 9 -35.01 12.68 -13.53
C ALA A 9 -34.16 13.78 -14.18
N LEU A 10 -33.29 14.41 -13.37
CA LEU A 10 -32.34 15.41 -13.84
C LEU A 10 -31.03 14.78 -14.33
N GLU A 11 -30.57 15.25 -15.49
CA GLU A 11 -29.28 14.90 -16.07
C GLU A 11 -28.12 15.36 -15.17
N SER A 12 -27.02 14.61 -15.19
CA SER A 12 -25.80 14.91 -14.42
C SER A 12 -24.94 15.91 -15.16
N ASP A 13 -25.43 17.15 -15.28
CA ASP A 13 -24.77 18.23 -16.01
C ASP A 13 -24.61 19.45 -15.07
N PRO A 14 -23.37 19.85 -14.73
CA PRO A 14 -23.09 21.02 -13.89
C PRO A 14 -23.73 22.32 -14.40
N ASP A 15 -23.74 22.54 -15.72
CA ASP A 15 -24.32 23.75 -16.32
C ASP A 15 -25.84 23.77 -16.11
N LEU A 16 -26.48 22.60 -16.25
CA LEU A 16 -27.91 22.42 -15.98
C LEU A 16 -28.24 22.66 -14.51
N TRP A 17 -27.39 22.16 -13.59
CA TRP A 17 -27.56 22.38 -12.16
C TRP A 17 -27.38 23.84 -11.78
N GLN A 18 -26.46 24.56 -12.42
CA GLN A 18 -26.27 25.99 -12.21
C GLN A 18 -27.52 26.78 -12.57
N VAL A 19 -28.10 26.53 -13.75
CA VAL A 19 -29.38 27.12 -14.17
C VAL A 19 -30.49 26.79 -13.17
N TYR A 20 -30.51 25.55 -12.67
CA TYR A 20 -31.54 25.10 -11.75
C TYR A 20 -31.49 25.84 -10.41
N VAL A 21 -30.32 25.91 -9.78
CA VAL A 21 -30.17 26.56 -8.48
C VAL A 21 -30.35 28.08 -8.56
N GLU A 22 -29.99 28.70 -9.69
CA GLU A 22 -30.25 30.12 -9.95
C GLU A 22 -31.75 30.40 -10.01
N LYS A 23 -32.54 29.60 -10.74
CA LYS A 23 -34.01 29.70 -10.76
C LYS A 23 -34.62 29.55 -9.36
N LEU A 24 -33.99 28.75 -8.51
CA LEU A 24 -34.40 28.52 -7.12
C LEU A 24 -33.92 29.61 -6.14
N GLY A 25 -33.14 30.58 -6.63
CA GLY A 25 -32.68 31.79 -5.94
C GLY A 25 -31.38 31.62 -5.16
N VAL A 26 -30.48 30.76 -5.62
CA VAL A 26 -29.08 30.74 -5.18
C VAL A 26 -28.31 31.84 -5.92
N ASN A 27 -27.48 32.61 -5.20
CA ASN A 27 -26.58 33.58 -5.82
C ASN A 27 -25.43 32.85 -6.52
N VAL A 28 -25.33 33.01 -7.84
CA VAL A 28 -24.32 32.36 -8.70
C VAL A 28 -22.87 32.71 -8.35
N ASN A 29 -22.61 33.79 -7.59
CA ASN A 29 -21.25 34.11 -7.12
C ASN A 29 -20.85 33.36 -5.84
N SER A 30 -21.79 32.65 -5.20
CA SER A 30 -21.56 31.94 -3.94
C SER A 30 -21.45 30.42 -4.10
N LEU A 31 -21.86 29.90 -5.25
CA LEU A 31 -21.88 28.48 -5.58
C LEU A 31 -21.61 28.30 -7.06
N ASP A 32 -20.72 27.38 -7.36
CA ASP A 32 -20.45 26.89 -8.70
C ASP A 32 -20.35 25.36 -8.67
N PHE A 33 -20.64 24.71 -9.80
CA PHE A 33 -20.54 23.26 -9.96
C PHE A 33 -19.41 22.91 -10.91
N ILE A 34 -18.49 22.06 -10.46
CA ILE A 34 -17.32 21.65 -11.24
C ILE A 34 -17.44 20.17 -11.57
N GLU A 35 -17.25 19.82 -12.84
CA GLU A 35 -17.19 18.43 -13.28
C GLU A 35 -15.89 17.76 -12.81
N ILE A 36 -16.01 16.53 -12.31
CA ILE A 36 -14.87 15.72 -11.88
C ILE A 36 -14.57 14.70 -12.98
N TYR A 37 -13.51 14.95 -13.76
CA TYR A 37 -13.12 14.11 -14.89
C TYR A 37 -12.42 12.81 -14.48
N SER A 38 -11.70 12.82 -13.35
CA SER A 38 -10.92 11.69 -12.85
C SER A 38 -10.99 11.62 -11.32
N LEU A 39 -10.79 10.45 -10.72
CA LEU A 39 -10.65 10.31 -9.26
C LEU A 39 -9.19 10.34 -8.81
N ASP A 40 -8.24 10.32 -9.75
CA ASP A 40 -6.80 10.26 -9.50
C ASP A 40 -6.14 11.65 -9.43
N GLU A 41 -6.84 12.68 -9.89
CA GLU A 41 -6.36 14.07 -9.91
C GLU A 41 -6.77 14.80 -8.62
N ASP A 42 -5.88 15.67 -8.14
CA ASP A 42 -6.16 16.47 -6.95
C ASP A 42 -6.82 17.80 -7.33
N TYR A 43 -8.15 17.79 -7.38
CA TYR A 43 -8.97 18.98 -7.64
C TYR A 43 -8.98 19.99 -6.48
N SER A 44 -8.31 19.68 -5.36
CA SER A 44 -8.28 20.56 -4.17
C SER A 44 -7.39 21.80 -4.30
N SER A 45 -6.71 21.98 -5.44
CA SER A 45 -5.59 22.92 -5.54
C SER A 45 -5.97 24.39 -5.77
N ASN A 46 -7.21 24.74 -6.14
CA ASN A 46 -7.57 26.13 -6.46
C ASN A 46 -8.80 26.72 -5.76
N GLU A 47 -9.74 25.93 -5.22
CA GLU A 47 -10.99 26.47 -4.63
C GLU A 47 -11.50 25.65 -3.44
N ALA A 48 -12.26 26.27 -2.54
CA ALA A 48 -12.76 25.65 -1.32
C ALA A 48 -13.98 24.75 -1.59
N ILE A 49 -13.75 23.50 -1.99
CA ILE A 49 -14.81 22.49 -2.20
C ILE A 49 -15.42 22.08 -0.84
N PHE A 50 -16.73 22.22 -0.69
CA PHE A 50 -17.46 21.88 0.54
C PHE A 50 -18.47 20.72 0.39
N SER A 51 -18.76 20.29 -0.84
CA SER A 51 -19.61 19.13 -1.11
C SER A 51 -19.20 18.43 -2.40
N TYR A 52 -19.46 17.12 -2.48
CA TYR A 52 -19.28 16.31 -3.68
C TYR A 52 -20.59 15.57 -3.97
N ILE A 53 -21.05 15.58 -5.21
CA ILE A 53 -22.26 14.85 -5.63
C ILE A 53 -21.84 13.74 -6.58
N PHE A 54 -22.31 12.52 -6.32
CA PHE A 54 -22.02 11.34 -7.13
C PHE A 54 -23.30 10.73 -7.67
N LEU A 55 -23.27 10.35 -8.94
CA LEU A 55 -24.27 9.50 -9.58
C LEU A 55 -23.70 8.08 -9.71
N TYR A 56 -24.44 7.08 -9.22
CA TYR A 56 -24.01 5.67 -9.34
C TYR A 56 -25.20 4.75 -9.68
N PRO A 57 -24.94 3.57 -10.28
CA PRO A 57 -26.01 2.61 -10.56
C PRO A 57 -26.68 2.12 -9.27
N ASP A 58 -28.01 2.21 -9.18
CA ASP A 58 -28.76 1.69 -8.03
C ASP A 58 -28.76 0.15 -8.06
N SER A 59 -27.92 -0.46 -7.22
CA SER A 59 -27.79 -1.92 -7.14
C SER A 59 -28.93 -2.59 -6.35
N GLY A 60 -29.92 -1.83 -5.86
CA GLY A 60 -31.08 -2.36 -5.12
C GLY A 60 -30.76 -2.95 -3.74
N SER A 61 -29.50 -2.86 -3.30
CA SER A 61 -29.01 -3.44 -2.06
C SER A 61 -28.24 -2.41 -1.25
N SER A 62 -28.92 -1.64 -0.40
CA SER A 62 -28.23 -0.98 0.72
C SER A 62 -28.01 -2.05 1.79
N PRO A 63 -26.76 -2.49 2.07
CA PRO A 63 -26.52 -3.27 3.27
C PRO A 63 -26.97 -2.42 4.46
N ILE A 64 -27.77 -3.02 5.35
CA ILE A 64 -28.11 -2.43 6.64
C ILE A 64 -26.81 -2.39 7.44
N SER A 65 -25.98 -1.37 7.19
CA SER A 65 -24.83 -1.08 8.02
C SER A 65 -25.34 -0.43 9.29
N ASN A 66 -24.91 -0.94 10.45
CA ASN A 66 -25.13 -0.29 11.74
C ASN A 66 -24.52 1.11 11.70
N VAL A 67 -25.34 2.12 11.39
CA VAL A 67 -24.88 3.50 11.26
C VAL A 67 -24.75 4.12 12.66
N SER A 68 -23.56 4.64 12.94
CA SER A 68 -23.33 5.54 14.07
C SER A 68 -24.13 6.82 13.83
N GLN A 69 -25.02 7.17 14.76
CA GLN A 69 -25.67 8.49 14.73
C GLN A 69 -24.61 9.60 14.72
N PRO A 70 -24.83 10.70 13.98
CA PRO A 70 -23.91 11.82 13.99
C PRO A 70 -23.69 12.29 15.42
N SER A 71 -22.43 12.59 15.78
CA SER A 71 -22.10 13.19 17.07
C SER A 71 -22.92 14.46 17.28
N ILE A 72 -23.41 14.68 18.51
CA ILE A 72 -24.35 15.75 18.91
C ILE A 72 -23.95 17.16 18.42
N ASP A 73 -22.67 17.40 18.14
CA ASP A 73 -22.16 18.70 17.67
C ASP A 73 -22.44 19.02 16.20
N ASP A 74 -22.58 18.03 15.31
CA ASP A 74 -22.79 18.26 13.88
C ASP A 74 -24.28 18.04 13.53
N LYS A 75 -25.11 19.06 13.78
CA LYS A 75 -26.54 19.05 13.39
C LYS A 75 -26.69 19.13 11.88
N LEU A 76 -26.55 18.00 11.20
CA LEU A 76 -26.72 17.90 9.74
C LEU A 76 -28.19 18.10 9.34
N TRP A 77 -28.41 18.87 8.28
CA TRP A 77 -29.71 19.01 7.62
C TRP A 77 -29.87 17.88 6.59
N THR A 78 -30.85 17.00 6.80
CA THR A 78 -31.14 15.87 5.90
C THR A 78 -32.61 15.86 5.49
N ILE A 79 -32.92 15.23 4.36
CA ILE A 79 -34.28 15.05 3.83
C ILE A 79 -34.39 13.65 3.22
N LYS A 80 -35.55 13.02 3.38
CA LYS A 80 -35.83 11.68 2.85
C LYS A 80 -36.31 11.75 1.42
N GLN A 81 -35.93 10.76 0.62
CA GLN A 81 -36.60 10.44 -0.64
C GLN A 81 -37.74 9.46 -0.35
N ILE A 82 -38.97 9.92 -0.53
CA ILE A 82 -40.18 9.09 -0.45
C ILE A 82 -40.55 8.58 -1.84
N ASP A 83 -41.41 7.57 -1.91
CA ASP A 83 -41.78 6.92 -3.17
C ASP A 83 -42.40 7.90 -4.19
N GLU A 84 -43.10 8.94 -3.71
CA GLU A 84 -43.65 10.02 -4.56
C GLU A 84 -42.58 10.96 -5.14
N LEU A 85 -41.32 10.84 -4.69
CA LEU A 85 -40.15 11.60 -5.12
C LEU A 85 -39.06 10.68 -5.74
N ASP A 86 -39.43 9.52 -6.29
CA ASP A 86 -38.48 8.47 -6.77
C ASP A 86 -37.46 8.99 -7.82
N SER A 87 -37.83 10.00 -8.62
CA SER A 87 -36.93 10.63 -9.61
C SER A 87 -36.16 11.86 -9.11
N CYS A 88 -36.38 12.30 -7.86
CA CYS A 88 -35.86 13.56 -7.34
C CYS A 88 -34.51 13.43 -6.61
N CYS A 89 -33.82 12.29 -6.75
CA CYS A 89 -32.56 12.05 -6.03
C CYS A 89 -31.51 13.14 -6.28
N CYS A 90 -31.46 13.71 -7.49
CA CYS A 90 -30.60 14.86 -7.82
C CYS A 90 -30.93 16.09 -6.98
N LEU A 91 -32.21 16.49 -6.95
CA LEU A 91 -32.68 17.62 -6.15
C LEU A 91 -32.39 17.39 -4.66
N ILE A 92 -32.59 16.17 -4.17
CA ILE A 92 -32.30 15.83 -2.78
C ILE A 92 -30.80 15.98 -2.47
N ALA A 93 -29.92 15.50 -3.35
CA ALA A 93 -28.48 15.69 -3.21
C ALA A 93 -28.08 17.18 -3.24
N LEU A 94 -28.68 17.99 -4.12
CA LEU A 94 -28.48 19.44 -4.16
C LEU A 94 -28.96 20.13 -2.87
N LEU A 95 -30.12 19.73 -2.33
CA LEU A 95 -30.65 20.25 -1.07
C LEU A 95 -29.76 19.87 0.12
N HIS A 96 -29.20 18.66 0.13
CA HIS A 96 -28.19 18.25 1.11
C HIS A 96 -26.93 19.10 1.01
N ALA A 97 -26.41 19.34 -0.19
CA ALA A 97 -25.22 20.15 -0.44
C ALA A 97 -25.41 21.61 0.02
N ILE A 98 -26.51 22.25 -0.40
CA ILE A 98 -26.82 23.65 -0.08
C ILE A 98 -27.22 23.80 1.40
N GLY A 99 -28.13 22.95 1.90
CA GLY A 99 -28.69 23.08 3.24
C GLY A 99 -27.69 22.92 4.38
N ASN A 100 -26.60 22.17 4.15
CA ASN A 100 -25.50 22.02 5.11
C ASN A 100 -24.38 23.05 4.95
N ASN A 101 -24.47 23.94 3.95
CA ASN A 101 -23.47 24.98 3.66
C ASN A 101 -24.10 26.37 3.52
N LEU A 102 -25.21 26.64 4.21
CA LEU A 102 -25.89 27.96 4.20
C LEU A 102 -25.05 29.10 4.81
N ASP A 103 -23.93 28.79 5.45
CA ASP A 103 -22.92 29.75 5.89
C ASP A 103 -22.00 30.22 4.75
N LYS A 104 -21.91 29.44 3.66
CA LYS A 104 -21.08 29.71 2.46
C LYS A 104 -21.92 30.06 1.24
N VAL A 105 -23.08 29.43 1.08
CA VAL A 105 -24.01 29.63 -0.05
C VAL A 105 -25.01 30.73 0.30
N VAL A 106 -25.11 31.75 -0.55
CA VAL A 106 -26.00 32.90 -0.37
C VAL A 106 -27.30 32.67 -1.12
N LEU A 107 -28.41 32.68 -0.39
CA LEU A 107 -29.76 32.62 -0.97
C LEU A 107 -30.37 34.02 -1.08
N GLU A 108 -31.00 34.32 -2.21
CA GLU A 108 -31.75 35.55 -2.39
C GLU A 108 -32.95 35.61 -1.43
N HIS A 109 -33.21 36.80 -0.88
CA HIS A 109 -34.32 37.00 0.03
C HIS A 109 -35.66 36.68 -0.65
N ASN A 110 -36.54 35.94 0.04
CA ASN A 110 -37.84 35.48 -0.48
C ASN A 110 -37.80 34.49 -1.67
N SER A 111 -36.62 33.96 -2.03
CA SER A 111 -36.49 32.89 -3.02
C SER A 111 -37.23 31.60 -2.61
N PRO A 112 -37.55 30.71 -3.56
CA PRO A 112 -38.10 29.39 -3.25
C PRO A 112 -37.29 28.63 -2.20
N LEU A 113 -35.96 28.53 -2.37
CA LEU A 113 -35.11 27.80 -1.42
C LEU A 113 -34.99 28.49 -0.07
N ALA A 114 -34.90 29.83 -0.02
CA ALA A 114 -34.85 30.54 1.27
C ALA A 114 -36.09 30.23 2.12
N LYS A 115 -37.28 30.27 1.51
CA LYS A 115 -38.55 29.94 2.18
C LYS A 115 -38.60 28.47 2.57
N PHE A 116 -38.11 27.58 1.72
CA PHE A 116 -38.09 26.15 1.99
C PHE A 116 -37.19 25.82 3.20
N PHE A 117 -35.94 26.31 3.22
CA PHE A 117 -35.00 26.07 4.32
C PHE A 117 -35.45 26.74 5.64
N GLU A 118 -36.05 27.93 5.57
CA GLU A 118 -36.62 28.59 6.74
C GLU A 118 -37.77 27.78 7.35
N LYS A 119 -38.71 27.32 6.50
CA LYS A 119 -39.87 26.51 6.93
C LYS A 119 -39.46 25.15 7.50
N THR A 120 -38.39 24.54 6.97
CA THR A 120 -37.97 23.17 7.29
C THR A 120 -36.89 23.06 8.37
N LYS A 121 -36.42 24.20 8.89
CA LYS A 121 -35.28 24.27 9.82
C LYS A 121 -35.40 23.34 11.03
N THR A 122 -36.58 23.25 11.63
CA THR A 122 -36.85 22.44 12.85
C THR A 122 -37.57 21.12 12.57
N MET A 123 -37.86 20.81 11.30
CA MET A 123 -38.60 19.61 10.90
C MET A 123 -37.70 18.37 10.84
N THR A 124 -38.31 17.21 11.00
CA THR A 124 -37.67 15.91 10.75
C THR A 124 -37.48 15.67 9.25
N ALA A 125 -36.62 14.72 8.89
CA ALA A 125 -36.33 14.45 7.49
C ALA A 125 -37.52 13.93 6.68
N ASP A 126 -38.45 13.20 7.30
CA ASP A 126 -39.71 12.76 6.68
C ASP A 126 -40.67 13.94 6.48
N GLU A 127 -40.82 14.82 7.47
CA GLU A 127 -41.65 16.03 7.35
C GLU A 127 -41.14 16.97 6.25
N ARG A 128 -39.82 17.08 6.09
CA ARG A 128 -39.18 17.84 5.01
C ARG A 128 -39.56 17.31 3.63
N ALA A 129 -39.61 15.98 3.47
CA ALA A 129 -40.03 15.33 2.23
C ALA A 129 -41.50 15.68 1.88
N ILE A 130 -42.39 15.70 2.89
CA ILE A 130 -43.80 16.09 2.71
C ILE A 130 -43.91 17.57 2.31
N VAL A 131 -43.08 18.46 2.88
CA VAL A 131 -43.06 19.87 2.47
C VAL A 131 -42.58 20.01 1.03
N LEU A 132 -41.53 19.27 0.65
CA LEU A 132 -40.98 19.30 -0.71
C LEU A 132 -41.99 18.80 -1.75
N LEU A 133 -42.69 17.70 -1.44
CA LEU A 133 -43.73 17.14 -2.30
C LEU A 133 -44.86 18.14 -2.59
N ASN A 134 -45.17 19.03 -1.65
CA ASN A 134 -46.22 20.04 -1.79
C ASN A 134 -45.71 21.39 -2.30
N ASP A 135 -44.42 21.56 -2.58
CA ASP A 135 -43.84 22.81 -3.07
C ASP A 135 -43.96 22.92 -4.59
N THR A 136 -45.02 23.61 -5.04
CA THR A 136 -45.30 23.77 -6.46
C THR A 136 -44.26 24.59 -7.21
N LYS A 137 -43.53 25.49 -6.53
CA LYS A 137 -42.51 26.33 -7.17
C LYS A 137 -41.24 25.55 -7.43
N ILE A 138 -40.80 24.78 -6.44
CA ILE A 138 -39.63 23.90 -6.61
C ILE A 138 -39.94 22.82 -7.64
N HIS A 139 -41.16 22.25 -7.61
CA HIS A 139 -41.60 21.26 -8.60
C HIS A 139 -41.62 21.85 -10.01
N GLN A 140 -42.23 23.02 -10.23
CA GLN A 140 -42.24 23.65 -11.55
C GLN A 140 -40.83 23.93 -12.07
N ALA A 141 -39.95 24.49 -11.23
CA ALA A 141 -38.57 24.77 -11.62
C ALA A 141 -37.78 23.49 -11.95
N HIS A 142 -38.09 22.38 -11.27
CA HIS A 142 -37.49 21.07 -11.52
C HIS A 142 -37.84 20.57 -12.93
N GLU A 143 -39.14 20.53 -13.24
CA GLU A 143 -39.66 20.03 -14.51
C GLU A 143 -39.15 20.86 -15.69
N GLU A 144 -39.21 22.20 -15.58
CA GLU A 144 -38.68 23.12 -16.60
C GLU A 144 -37.17 22.95 -16.83
N THR A 145 -36.43 22.44 -15.84
CA THR A 145 -34.99 22.20 -15.96
C THR A 145 -34.72 20.80 -16.51
N ALA A 146 -35.48 19.79 -16.11
CA ALA A 146 -35.38 18.44 -16.67
C ALA A 146 -35.56 18.45 -18.21
N GLU A 147 -36.45 19.32 -18.73
CA GLU A 147 -36.66 19.50 -20.17
C GLU A 147 -35.48 20.15 -20.93
N GLN A 148 -34.54 20.79 -20.22
CA GLN A 148 -33.41 21.53 -20.82
C GLN A 148 -32.15 20.68 -20.97
N GLY A 149 -32.18 19.42 -20.55
CA GLY A 149 -31.06 18.49 -20.67
C GLY A 149 -30.63 18.26 -22.13
N GLN A 150 -29.41 17.77 -22.29
CA GLN A 150 -28.86 17.42 -23.61
C GLN A 150 -29.39 16.07 -24.10
N THR A 151 -29.92 15.25 -23.19
CA THR A 151 -30.49 13.94 -23.44
C THR A 151 -32.02 13.96 -23.46
N GLU A 152 -32.62 13.03 -24.22
CA GLU A 152 -34.08 12.87 -24.21
C GLU A 152 -34.56 12.37 -22.85
N MET A 153 -35.63 12.98 -22.32
CA MET A 153 -36.22 12.57 -21.07
C MET A 153 -36.80 11.15 -21.16
N VAL A 154 -36.74 10.42 -20.04
CA VAL A 154 -37.35 9.09 -19.95
C VAL A 154 -38.83 9.24 -19.61
N ASP A 155 -39.70 8.92 -20.57
CA ASP A 155 -41.15 9.08 -20.47
C ASP A 155 -41.82 8.21 -19.38
N SER A 156 -41.19 7.08 -18.99
CA SER A 156 -41.65 6.24 -17.88
C SER A 156 -40.63 5.16 -17.47
N GLY A 157 -40.51 4.93 -16.17
CA GLY A 157 -39.71 3.84 -15.60
C GLY A 157 -38.81 4.29 -14.45
N ARG A 158 -38.43 3.36 -13.56
CA ARG A 158 -37.47 3.62 -12.49
C ARG A 158 -36.09 3.84 -13.11
N VAL A 159 -35.47 4.97 -12.81
CA VAL A 159 -34.10 5.27 -13.26
C VAL A 159 -33.14 4.36 -12.52
N GLY A 160 -32.28 3.66 -13.26
CA GLY A 160 -31.31 2.71 -12.69
C GLY A 160 -30.10 3.35 -12.00
N TYR A 161 -30.15 4.66 -11.74
CA TYR A 161 -29.06 5.45 -11.17
C TYR A 161 -29.58 6.33 -10.03
N HIS A 162 -28.71 6.62 -9.07
CA HIS A 162 -29.05 7.34 -7.85
C HIS A 162 -27.98 8.36 -7.47
N TYR A 163 -28.41 9.56 -7.06
CA TYR A 163 -27.52 10.61 -6.58
C TYR A 163 -27.32 10.55 -5.07
N ILE A 164 -26.09 10.76 -4.62
CA ILE A 164 -25.74 11.00 -3.21
C ILE A 164 -24.88 12.24 -3.06
N ALA A 165 -24.95 12.87 -1.89
CA ALA A 165 -24.14 14.03 -1.55
C ALA A 165 -23.17 13.66 -0.42
N TYR A 166 -21.90 14.00 -0.58
CA TYR A 166 -20.92 14.02 0.49
C TYR A 166 -20.77 15.45 1.01
N ILE A 167 -20.87 15.62 2.33
CA ILE A 167 -20.83 16.93 3.00
C ILE A 167 -19.59 17.01 3.89
N LEU A 168 -18.85 18.10 3.75
CA LEU A 168 -17.78 18.48 4.65
C LEU A 168 -18.30 19.40 5.75
N SER A 169 -18.38 18.91 6.99
CA SER A 169 -18.68 19.74 8.15
C SER A 169 -17.60 20.78 8.40
N ASN A 170 -17.96 21.87 9.07
CA ASN A 170 -17.04 22.90 9.57
C ASN A 170 -15.99 22.35 10.56
N SER A 171 -16.21 21.14 11.09
CA SER A 171 -15.25 20.38 11.90
C SER A 171 -14.34 19.45 11.08
N ASN A 172 -14.28 19.60 9.75
CA ASN A 172 -13.57 18.72 8.79
C ASN A 172 -14.03 17.26 8.81
N LYS A 173 -15.26 16.99 9.26
CA LYS A 173 -15.87 15.67 9.21
C LYS A 173 -16.62 15.46 7.90
N LEU A 174 -16.38 14.32 7.26
CA LEU A 174 -17.01 13.91 6.01
C LEU A 174 -18.21 13.00 6.29
N TYR A 175 -19.36 13.35 5.73
CA TYR A 175 -20.60 12.59 5.84
C TYR A 175 -21.14 12.26 4.46
N GLU A 176 -21.57 11.03 4.27
CA GLU A 176 -22.36 10.60 3.11
C GLU A 176 -23.85 10.79 3.45
N LEU A 177 -24.55 11.61 2.67
CA LEU A 177 -25.98 11.84 2.79
C LEU A 177 -26.72 11.14 1.66
N ASN A 178 -27.63 10.24 2.03
CA ASN A 178 -28.42 9.46 1.09
C ASN A 178 -29.89 9.41 1.50
N GLY A 179 -30.74 10.07 0.71
CA GLY A 179 -32.19 10.19 0.94
C GLY A 179 -32.97 8.88 0.78
N SER A 180 -32.47 7.90 0.02
CA SER A 180 -33.19 6.64 -0.28
C SER A 180 -32.99 5.54 0.78
N THR A 181 -32.12 5.79 1.78
CA THR A 181 -31.84 4.79 2.81
C THR A 181 -33.02 4.60 3.76
N LYS A 182 -33.30 3.34 4.15
CA LYS A 182 -34.28 2.99 5.19
C LYS A 182 -33.80 3.31 6.63
N GLY A 183 -32.56 3.77 6.77
CA GLY A 183 -31.88 4.08 8.04
C GLY A 183 -31.60 5.58 8.22
N PRO A 184 -30.66 5.96 9.11
CA PRO A 184 -30.26 7.36 9.22
C PRO A 184 -29.63 7.82 7.92
N GLN A 185 -30.11 8.96 7.42
CA GLN A 185 -29.76 9.53 6.12
C GLN A 185 -28.35 10.11 6.04
N ALA A 186 -27.58 9.99 7.12
CA ALA A 186 -26.22 10.47 7.24
C ALA A 186 -25.32 9.37 7.77
N LYS A 187 -24.30 9.00 7.00
CA LYS A 187 -23.26 8.05 7.37
C LYS A 187 -21.94 8.80 7.56
N PHE A 188 -21.34 8.70 8.73
CA PHE A 188 -20.02 9.26 8.99
C PHE A 188 -18.95 8.44 8.24
N ILE A 189 -18.16 9.12 7.41
CA ILE A 189 -17.08 8.51 6.63
C ILE A 189 -15.75 8.71 7.35
N GLY A 190 -15.50 9.90 7.92
CA GLY A 190 -14.22 10.19 8.54
C GLY A 190 -13.93 11.66 8.78
N GLU A 191 -12.72 11.95 9.25
CA GLU A 191 -12.19 13.31 9.36
C GLU A 191 -11.14 13.56 8.27
N LEU A 192 -11.27 14.65 7.53
CA LEU A 192 -10.32 15.13 6.52
C LEU A 192 -9.26 16.00 7.21
N ASN A 193 -8.41 15.36 8.01
CA ASN A 193 -7.29 16.01 8.70
C ASN A 193 -6.03 15.97 7.81
N ASN A 194 -6.08 16.67 6.67
CA ASN A 194 -5.03 16.82 5.64
C ASN A 194 -5.02 15.81 4.47
N GLU A 195 -6.02 14.95 4.35
CA GLU A 195 -6.20 14.08 3.18
C GLU A 195 -7.16 14.72 2.18
N SER A 196 -6.99 14.47 0.88
CA SER A 196 -8.01 14.84 -0.11
C SER A 196 -9.25 13.95 0.05
N PHE A 197 -10.42 14.46 -0.36
CA PHE A 197 -11.67 13.68 -0.37
C PHE A 197 -11.49 12.34 -1.09
N PHE A 198 -10.86 12.33 -2.26
CA PHE A 198 -10.62 11.12 -3.04
C PHE A 198 -9.65 10.15 -2.37
N SER A 199 -8.60 10.65 -1.70
CA SER A 199 -7.71 9.81 -0.88
C SER A 199 -8.48 9.12 0.24
N ARG A 200 -9.41 9.83 0.89
CA ARG A 200 -10.23 9.24 1.94
C ARG A 200 -11.23 8.21 1.42
N MET A 201 -11.91 8.53 0.31
CA MET A 201 -12.87 7.62 -0.30
C MET A 201 -12.20 6.35 -0.83
N THR A 202 -11.01 6.47 -1.43
CA THR A 202 -10.23 5.30 -1.82
C THR A 202 -9.82 4.47 -0.61
N GLN A 203 -9.36 5.05 0.49
CA GLN A 203 -9.06 4.28 1.71
C GLN A 203 -10.26 3.49 2.26
N GLU A 204 -11.47 4.07 2.20
CA GLU A 204 -12.70 3.40 2.64
C GLU A 204 -13.14 2.29 1.65
N LEU A 205 -13.09 2.56 0.34
CA LEU A 205 -13.31 1.57 -0.72
C LEU A 205 -12.30 0.41 -0.65
N PHE A 206 -11.07 0.70 -0.26
CA PHE A 206 -9.96 -0.25 -0.08
C PHE A 206 -9.78 -0.66 1.39
N SER A 207 -10.84 -0.68 2.19
CA SER A 207 -10.83 -1.28 3.53
C SER A 207 -10.26 -2.71 3.50
N LEU A 208 -9.76 -3.19 4.65
CA LEU A 208 -8.95 -4.40 4.94
C LEU A 208 -8.90 -5.55 3.90
N GLY A 209 -9.98 -5.81 3.17
CA GLY A 209 -10.07 -6.80 2.10
C GLY A 209 -9.11 -6.56 0.92
N TYR A 210 -8.91 -5.34 0.44
CA TYR A 210 -8.04 -5.11 -0.73
C TYR A 210 -6.55 -5.47 -0.47
N PRO A 211 -5.87 -4.97 0.59
CA PRO A 211 -4.51 -5.39 0.88
C PRO A 211 -4.41 -6.89 1.20
N LEU A 212 -5.46 -7.49 1.78
CA LEU A 212 -5.52 -8.93 2.01
C LEU A 212 -5.59 -9.71 0.68
N ILE A 213 -6.40 -9.27 -0.28
CA ILE A 213 -6.47 -9.86 -1.62
C ILE A 213 -5.12 -9.78 -2.32
N LEU A 214 -4.46 -8.62 -2.27
CA LEU A 214 -3.11 -8.45 -2.84
C LEU A 214 -2.10 -9.40 -2.20
N LEU A 215 -2.15 -9.55 -0.87
CA LEU A 215 -1.28 -10.46 -0.15
C LEU A 215 -1.54 -11.92 -0.55
N ILE A 216 -2.80 -12.33 -0.69
CA ILE A 216 -3.16 -13.67 -1.14
C ILE A 216 -2.62 -13.93 -2.56
N ILE A 217 -2.80 -12.99 -3.49
CA ILE A 217 -2.28 -13.11 -4.86
C ILE A 217 -0.75 -13.20 -4.83
N ALA A 218 -0.07 -12.36 -4.05
CA ALA A 218 1.37 -12.38 -3.92
C ALA A 218 1.90 -13.72 -3.36
N LEU A 219 1.20 -14.33 -2.39
CA LEU A 219 1.55 -15.64 -1.85
C LEU A 219 1.35 -16.76 -2.88
N VAL A 220 0.27 -16.72 -3.66
CA VAL A 220 0.04 -17.68 -4.75
C VAL A 220 1.14 -17.56 -5.81
N ILE A 221 1.47 -16.35 -6.26
CA ILE A 221 2.58 -16.10 -7.20
C ILE A 221 3.90 -16.62 -6.62
N SER A 222 4.16 -16.37 -5.34
CA SER A 222 5.37 -16.83 -4.66
C SER A 222 5.48 -18.35 -4.65
N TYR A 223 4.39 -19.05 -4.35
CA TYR A 223 4.34 -20.51 -4.34
C TYR A 223 4.50 -21.12 -5.73
N LEU A 224 3.85 -20.54 -6.75
CA LEU A 224 3.98 -20.98 -8.14
C LEU A 224 5.42 -20.80 -8.63
N HIS A 225 6.07 -19.67 -8.31
CA HIS A 225 7.45 -19.42 -8.69
C HIS A 225 8.44 -20.34 -7.97
N PHE A 226 8.23 -20.58 -6.67
CA PHE A 226 9.00 -21.58 -5.92
C PHE A 226 8.92 -22.95 -6.60
N SER A 227 7.71 -23.41 -6.95
CA SER A 227 7.48 -24.70 -7.59
C SER A 227 8.14 -24.76 -8.97
N TYR A 228 8.03 -23.68 -9.74
CA TYR A 228 8.70 -23.54 -11.04
C TYR A 228 10.22 -23.65 -10.96
N ILE A 229 10.87 -22.92 -10.03
CA ILE A 229 12.33 -23.01 -9.84
C ILE A 229 12.73 -24.43 -9.40
N TYR A 230 11.96 -25.02 -8.49
CA TYR A 230 12.22 -26.37 -8.00
C TYR A 230 12.18 -27.39 -9.14
N GLU A 231 11.15 -27.35 -9.98
CA GLU A 231 11.03 -28.22 -11.15
C GLU A 231 12.15 -27.99 -12.17
N LEU A 232 12.54 -26.74 -12.43
CA LEU A 232 13.67 -26.43 -13.32
C LEU A 232 14.98 -26.99 -12.79
N PHE A 233 15.25 -26.84 -11.50
CA PHE A 233 16.43 -27.40 -10.85
C PHE A 233 16.44 -28.93 -10.93
N GLU A 234 15.30 -29.57 -10.66
CA GLU A 234 15.17 -31.03 -10.74
C GLU A 234 15.36 -31.52 -12.19
N ASN A 235 14.79 -30.83 -13.17
CA ASN A 235 14.94 -31.19 -14.58
C ASN A 235 16.38 -31.04 -15.09
N ASP A 236 17.12 -30.03 -14.61
CA ASP A 236 18.53 -29.80 -14.98
C ASP A 236 19.48 -30.77 -14.27
N LYS A 237 19.35 -30.92 -12.94
CA LYS A 237 20.29 -31.67 -12.11
C LYS A 237 19.92 -33.12 -11.90
N ARG A 238 18.65 -33.48 -12.08
CA ARG A 238 18.09 -34.79 -11.68
C ARG A 238 18.46 -35.09 -10.23
N PHE A 239 18.25 -34.11 -9.36
CA PHE A 239 18.82 -34.06 -8.01
C PHE A 239 18.31 -35.21 -7.13
N SER A 240 17.07 -35.67 -7.37
CA SER A 240 16.49 -36.91 -6.79
C SER A 240 17.30 -38.16 -7.08
N HIS A 241 17.79 -38.30 -8.31
CA HIS A 241 18.52 -39.48 -8.75
C HIS A 241 19.97 -39.56 -8.26
N LEU A 242 20.48 -38.52 -7.61
CA LEU A 242 21.84 -38.48 -7.09
C LEU A 242 21.90 -39.09 -5.68
N SER A 243 22.97 -39.82 -5.40
CA SER A 243 23.30 -40.22 -4.02
C SER A 243 23.67 -39.01 -3.16
N THR A 244 23.61 -39.14 -1.83
CA THR A 244 23.99 -38.05 -0.90
C THR A 244 25.37 -37.46 -1.22
N LEU A 245 26.37 -38.30 -1.48
CA LEU A 245 27.72 -37.83 -1.81
C LEU A 245 27.74 -37.07 -3.15
N GLU A 246 27.04 -37.57 -4.17
CA GLU A 246 26.96 -36.91 -5.48
C GLU A 246 26.24 -35.56 -5.40
N ARG A 247 25.20 -35.45 -4.56
CA ARG A 247 24.53 -34.17 -4.28
C ARG A 247 25.48 -33.17 -3.63
N GLU A 248 26.26 -33.58 -2.63
CA GLU A 248 27.24 -32.68 -2.01
C GLU A 248 28.34 -32.26 -2.99
N LEU A 249 28.82 -33.17 -3.85
CA LEU A 249 29.81 -32.89 -4.89
C LEU A 249 29.25 -32.02 -6.03
N SER A 250 27.92 -31.96 -6.21
CA SER A 250 27.28 -31.07 -7.18
C SER A 250 27.45 -29.59 -6.79
N PHE A 251 27.62 -29.30 -5.50
CA PHE A 251 27.92 -27.96 -5.01
C PHE A 251 29.40 -27.63 -5.21
N ARG A 252 29.71 -27.03 -6.36
CA ARG A 252 31.07 -26.61 -6.70
C ARG A 252 31.40 -25.25 -6.08
N THR A 253 32.70 -24.99 -5.94
CA THR A 253 33.27 -23.70 -5.54
C THR A 253 32.62 -23.14 -4.26
N GLU A 254 32.02 -21.95 -4.33
CA GLU A 254 31.45 -21.22 -3.20
C GLU A 254 30.21 -21.92 -2.64
N MET A 255 29.42 -22.57 -3.48
CA MET A 255 28.21 -23.29 -3.06
C MET A 255 28.56 -24.40 -2.06
N GLY A 256 29.60 -25.18 -2.37
CA GLY A 256 30.07 -26.27 -1.51
C GLY A 256 30.67 -25.74 -0.21
N LEU A 257 31.42 -24.62 -0.29
CA LEU A 257 31.97 -23.95 0.89
C LEU A 257 30.85 -23.52 1.85
N TYR A 258 29.82 -22.83 1.36
CA TYR A 258 28.73 -22.35 2.20
C TYR A 258 27.87 -23.48 2.77
N TYR A 259 27.54 -24.48 1.95
CA TYR A 259 26.85 -25.67 2.41
C TYR A 259 27.63 -26.39 3.51
N SER A 260 28.97 -26.44 3.43
CA SER A 260 29.79 -27.09 4.46
C SER A 260 29.65 -26.46 5.85
N TYR A 261 29.50 -25.13 5.92
CA TYR A 261 29.26 -24.42 7.19
C TYR A 261 27.84 -24.63 7.71
N PHE A 262 26.85 -24.63 6.82
CA PHE A 262 25.49 -25.03 7.18
C PHE A 262 25.51 -26.44 7.79
N LYS A 263 26.13 -27.42 7.12
CA LYS A 263 26.26 -28.80 7.59
C LYS A 263 26.96 -28.89 8.95
N GLN A 264 28.06 -28.15 9.13
CA GLN A 264 28.80 -28.09 10.39
C GLN A 264 27.94 -27.59 11.56
N ILE A 265 27.15 -26.52 11.35
CA ILE A 265 26.29 -25.97 12.40
C ILE A 265 25.04 -26.83 12.59
N ALA A 266 24.43 -27.34 11.52
CA ALA A 266 23.16 -28.03 11.56
C ALA A 266 23.28 -29.49 12.04
N ILE A 267 24.37 -30.17 11.71
CA ILE A 267 24.52 -31.63 11.86
C ILE A 267 25.76 -31.99 12.69
N ASP A 268 26.95 -31.54 12.29
CA ASP A 268 28.19 -32.09 12.83
C ASP A 268 28.45 -31.65 14.29
N SER A 269 27.90 -30.51 14.69
CA SER A 269 28.02 -30.00 16.06
C SER A 269 26.98 -30.62 17.00
N THR A 270 27.33 -30.79 18.27
CA THR A 270 26.38 -31.35 19.27
C THR A 270 25.25 -30.37 19.61
N SER A 271 25.54 -29.07 19.60
CA SER A 271 24.59 -27.99 19.86
C SER A 271 24.76 -26.83 18.88
N PHE A 272 23.68 -26.06 18.67
CA PHE A 272 23.71 -24.87 17.81
C PHE A 272 24.78 -23.86 18.26
N ILE A 273 24.88 -23.60 19.57
CA ILE A 273 25.85 -22.65 20.12
C ILE A 273 27.28 -23.11 19.87
N GLN A 274 27.56 -24.41 20.04
CA GLN A 274 28.89 -24.95 19.73
C GLN A 274 29.21 -24.80 18.24
N GLY A 275 28.25 -25.13 17.36
CA GLY A 275 28.40 -24.92 15.91
C GLY A 275 28.68 -23.45 15.56
N PHE A 276 27.90 -22.53 16.13
CA PHE A 276 28.06 -21.09 15.93
C PHE A 276 29.43 -20.57 16.41
N LEU A 277 29.87 -20.96 17.61
CA LEU A 277 31.19 -20.57 18.12
C LEU A 277 32.33 -21.16 17.29
N SER A 278 32.15 -22.37 16.74
CA SER A 278 33.17 -23.02 15.91
C SER A 278 33.45 -22.29 14.60
N ILE A 279 32.47 -21.58 14.03
CA ILE A 279 32.65 -20.78 12.80
C ILE A 279 33.18 -19.37 13.07
N ILE A 280 33.00 -18.84 14.29
CA ILE A 280 33.57 -17.54 14.69
C ILE A 280 35.08 -17.65 14.92
N SER A 281 35.56 -18.82 15.32
CA SER A 281 36.97 -19.10 15.56
C SER A 281 37.43 -20.30 14.73
N ASP A 282 37.33 -20.19 13.40
CA ASP A 282 37.71 -21.28 12.49
C ASP A 282 39.21 -21.26 12.19
N ASN A 283 39.89 -22.38 12.42
CA ASN A 283 41.30 -22.58 12.07
C ASN A 283 41.48 -23.57 10.92
N ARG A 284 40.39 -24.04 10.30
CA ARG A 284 40.45 -25.12 9.31
C ARG A 284 40.59 -24.54 7.90
N THR A 285 39.92 -23.43 7.64
CA THR A 285 39.75 -22.88 6.29
C THR A 285 40.99 -22.13 5.81
N GLU A 286 41.61 -21.34 6.68
CA GLU A 286 42.83 -20.58 6.38
C GLU A 286 43.96 -20.95 7.36
N ALA A 287 44.20 -22.24 7.60
CA ALA A 287 45.28 -22.70 8.48
C ALA A 287 46.66 -22.18 8.00
N PRO A 288 47.53 -21.64 8.88
CA PRO A 288 47.50 -21.72 10.36
C PRO A 288 46.78 -20.56 11.07
N THR A 289 46.11 -19.67 10.34
CA THR A 289 45.42 -18.51 10.91
C THR A 289 43.99 -18.83 11.29
N THR A 290 43.56 -18.33 12.45
CA THR A 290 42.16 -18.38 12.87
C THR A 290 41.39 -17.19 12.30
N ILE A 291 40.27 -17.46 11.63
CA ILE A 291 39.42 -16.42 11.03
C ILE A 291 38.00 -16.47 11.58
N ASN A 292 37.35 -15.31 11.63
CA ASN A 292 35.92 -15.21 11.84
C ASN A 292 35.21 -15.38 10.49
N VAL A 293 34.70 -16.59 10.25
CA VAL A 293 34.08 -16.95 8.97
C VAL A 293 32.77 -16.19 8.75
N LEU A 294 32.05 -15.87 9.84
CA LEU A 294 30.80 -15.10 9.77
C LEU A 294 31.05 -13.69 9.22
N GLU A 295 32.10 -13.02 9.69
CA GLU A 295 32.55 -11.72 9.17
C GLU A 295 33.10 -11.84 7.74
N ARG A 296 33.93 -12.85 7.49
CA ARG A 296 34.71 -13.00 6.26
C ARG A 296 33.85 -13.33 5.04
N PHE A 297 32.79 -14.12 5.21
CA PHE A 297 31.99 -14.67 4.11
C PHE A 297 30.49 -14.40 4.22
N ASN A 298 30.04 -13.55 5.14
CA ASN A 298 28.64 -13.16 5.30
C ASN A 298 27.69 -14.37 5.50
N LEU A 299 28.07 -15.32 6.36
CA LEU A 299 27.34 -16.58 6.61
C LEU A 299 26.04 -16.46 7.44
N TYR A 300 25.47 -15.26 7.56
CA TYR A 300 24.23 -15.04 8.31
C TYR A 300 23.06 -15.93 7.82
N PRO A 301 22.85 -16.13 6.50
CA PRO A 301 21.82 -17.05 6.00
C PRO A 301 22.02 -18.48 6.51
N GLU A 302 23.24 -19.01 6.47
CA GLU A 302 23.53 -20.38 6.90
C GLU A 302 23.31 -20.56 8.40
N VAL A 303 23.70 -19.58 9.22
CA VAL A 303 23.44 -19.61 10.67
C VAL A 303 21.92 -19.67 10.94
N LEU A 304 21.15 -18.83 10.25
CA LEU A 304 19.69 -18.79 10.41
C LEU A 304 19.03 -20.10 9.93
N ILE A 305 19.39 -20.59 8.74
CA ILE A 305 18.83 -21.81 8.16
C ILE A 305 19.22 -23.03 9.01
N SER A 306 20.45 -23.06 9.57
CA SER A 306 20.87 -24.13 10.49
C SER A 306 20.06 -24.15 11.78
N LEU A 307 19.72 -22.97 12.32
CA LEU A 307 18.85 -22.85 13.49
C LEU A 307 17.45 -23.40 13.18
N ILE A 308 16.85 -22.96 12.06
CA ILE A 308 15.53 -23.41 11.63
C ILE A 308 15.52 -24.93 11.40
N TYR A 309 16.54 -25.47 10.70
CA TYR A 309 16.67 -26.91 10.46
C TYR A 309 16.69 -27.70 11.77
N ARG A 310 17.53 -27.30 12.74
CA ARG A 310 17.62 -27.98 14.04
C ARG A 310 16.30 -27.93 14.80
N LEU A 311 15.63 -26.77 14.82
CA LEU A 311 14.33 -26.61 15.48
C LEU A 311 13.28 -27.53 14.84
N MET A 312 13.13 -27.51 13.52
CA MET A 312 12.18 -28.36 12.80
C MET A 312 12.50 -29.85 12.95
N ASN A 313 13.77 -30.23 12.91
CA ASN A 313 14.20 -31.62 13.10
C ASN A 313 13.91 -32.10 14.53
N SER A 314 14.19 -31.27 15.54
CA SER A 314 13.90 -31.60 16.95
C SER A 314 12.40 -31.73 17.24
N GLN A 315 11.55 -31.03 16.48
CA GLN A 315 10.11 -31.12 16.55
C GLN A 315 9.53 -32.26 15.69
N GLY A 316 10.36 -33.00 14.95
CA GLY A 316 9.92 -34.08 14.06
C GLY A 316 9.10 -33.60 12.85
N MET A 317 9.24 -32.33 12.45
CA MET A 317 8.50 -31.76 11.32
C MET A 317 9.08 -32.12 9.95
N LEU A 318 10.31 -32.63 9.91
CA LEU A 318 11.01 -32.96 8.68
C LEU A 318 10.81 -34.43 8.32
N THR A 319 10.44 -34.68 7.06
CA THR A 319 10.24 -36.02 6.51
C THR A 319 11.30 -36.35 5.46
N GLU A 320 11.59 -37.64 5.32
CA GLU A 320 12.41 -38.21 4.26
C GLU A 320 11.86 -39.57 3.83
N VAL A 321 12.09 -39.92 2.57
CA VAL A 321 11.86 -41.25 2.02
C VAL A 321 13.19 -41.73 1.45
N CYS A 322 13.60 -42.95 1.83
CA CYS A 322 14.88 -43.49 1.42
C CYS A 322 14.71 -44.64 0.41
N TYR A 323 15.52 -44.60 -0.64
CA TYR A 323 15.59 -45.57 -1.71
C TYR A 323 16.99 -46.18 -1.76
N GLN A 324 17.08 -47.45 -2.18
CA GLN A 324 18.35 -48.10 -2.43
C GLN A 324 18.68 -47.98 -3.91
N ILE A 325 19.71 -47.22 -4.25
CA ILE A 325 20.14 -46.98 -5.63
C ILE A 325 21.17 -48.03 -6.02
N ASP A 326 20.83 -48.84 -7.03
CA ASP A 326 21.77 -49.75 -7.67
C ASP A 326 22.73 -48.97 -8.57
N ARG A 327 24.04 -49.21 -8.43
CA ARG A 327 25.11 -48.52 -9.15
C ARG A 327 25.80 -49.41 -10.18
N GLY A 328 25.16 -50.52 -10.55
CA GLY A 328 25.65 -51.48 -11.55
C GLY A 328 26.44 -52.63 -10.92
N GLU A 329 26.83 -53.60 -11.75
CA GLU A 329 27.28 -54.92 -11.31
C GLU A 329 28.53 -54.94 -10.42
N THR A 330 29.38 -53.90 -10.48
CA THR A 330 30.66 -53.85 -9.75
C THR A 330 30.65 -52.98 -8.49
N MET A 331 29.55 -52.27 -8.19
CA MET A 331 29.47 -51.35 -7.05
C MET A 331 28.34 -51.75 -6.10
N THR A 332 28.59 -51.64 -4.80
CA THR A 332 27.54 -51.90 -3.81
C THR A 332 26.45 -50.83 -3.91
N PRO A 333 25.16 -51.22 -3.82
CA PRO A 333 24.07 -50.26 -3.78
C PRO A 333 24.22 -49.26 -2.62
N VAL A 334 23.80 -48.02 -2.84
CA VAL A 334 23.90 -46.94 -1.85
C VAL A 334 22.49 -46.50 -1.45
N LEU A 335 22.28 -46.27 -0.16
CA LEU A 335 21.04 -45.67 0.35
C LEU A 335 21.04 -44.17 0.02
N SER A 336 20.00 -43.70 -0.67
CA SER A 336 19.75 -42.28 -0.94
C SER A 336 18.40 -41.88 -0.39
N CYS A 337 18.36 -40.85 0.44
CA CYS A 337 17.14 -40.31 1.01
C CYS A 337 16.73 -39.01 0.31
N GLU A 338 15.44 -38.81 0.10
CA GLU A 338 14.84 -37.62 -0.48
C GLU A 338 13.88 -36.99 0.52
N GLY A 339 13.87 -35.66 0.62
CA GLY A 339 12.98 -34.92 1.50
C GLY A 339 13.69 -33.89 2.36
N HIS A 340 12.92 -33.10 3.11
CA HIS A 340 13.46 -31.96 3.86
C HIS A 340 14.28 -32.35 5.09
N LYS A 341 14.25 -33.63 5.51
CA LYS A 341 15.17 -34.14 6.53
C LYS A 341 16.56 -34.42 5.96
N GLU A 342 16.68 -34.60 4.65
CA GLU A 342 17.98 -34.59 3.98
C GLU A 342 18.51 -33.14 3.91
N PRO A 343 19.72 -32.86 4.44
CA PRO A 343 20.21 -31.49 4.61
C PRO A 343 20.41 -30.72 3.30
N THR A 344 20.85 -31.41 2.24
CA THR A 344 21.05 -30.81 0.92
C THR A 344 19.73 -30.28 0.34
N TYR A 345 18.64 -31.06 0.47
CA TYR A 345 17.31 -30.65 0.08
C TYR A 345 16.80 -29.48 0.91
N PHE A 346 16.95 -29.54 2.24
CA PHE A 346 16.51 -28.46 3.11
C PHE A 346 17.18 -27.13 2.75
N TYR A 347 18.49 -27.16 2.55
CA TYR A 347 19.28 -25.97 2.24
C TYR A 347 18.88 -25.35 0.90
N VAL A 348 18.81 -26.15 -0.17
CA VAL A 348 18.41 -25.66 -1.50
C VAL A 348 16.94 -25.21 -1.53
N THR A 349 16.04 -25.96 -0.88
CA THR A 349 14.62 -25.58 -0.78
C THR A 349 14.46 -24.24 -0.08
N SER A 350 15.25 -23.95 0.96
CA SER A 350 15.21 -22.67 1.67
C SER A 350 15.55 -21.49 0.75
N VAL A 351 16.51 -21.66 -0.16
CA VAL A 351 16.84 -20.66 -1.19
C VAL A 351 15.68 -20.47 -2.16
N PHE A 352 15.06 -21.55 -2.61
CA PHE A 352 13.96 -21.48 -3.57
C PHE A 352 12.71 -20.84 -2.98
N ILE A 353 12.39 -21.10 -1.71
CA ILE A 353 11.28 -20.43 -1.01
C ILE A 353 11.53 -18.92 -1.00
N LEU A 354 12.76 -18.50 -0.68
CA LEU A 354 13.13 -17.08 -0.64
C LEU A 354 13.03 -16.42 -2.03
N ASN A 355 13.41 -17.15 -3.09
CA ASN A 355 13.26 -16.68 -4.47
C ASN A 355 11.81 -16.77 -5.00
N GLY A 356 10.98 -17.63 -4.40
CA GLY A 356 9.52 -17.56 -4.57
C GLY A 356 8.99 -16.22 -4.05
N LEU A 357 9.34 -15.87 -2.81
CA LEU A 357 8.95 -14.61 -2.17
C LEU A 357 9.39 -13.37 -2.96
N LEU A 358 10.56 -13.41 -3.60
CA LEU A 358 11.03 -12.34 -4.50
C LEU A 358 9.98 -11.97 -5.56
N LEU A 359 9.37 -12.95 -6.23
CA LEU A 359 8.39 -12.66 -7.27
C LEU A 359 7.09 -12.10 -6.68
N GLY A 360 6.68 -12.57 -5.51
CA GLY A 360 5.57 -11.97 -4.76
C GLY A 360 5.83 -10.51 -4.37
N ILE A 361 7.06 -10.19 -3.92
CA ILE A 361 7.46 -8.82 -3.60
C ILE A 361 7.48 -7.96 -4.87
N LEU A 362 7.97 -8.47 -6.00
CA LEU A 362 7.93 -7.77 -7.29
C LEU A 362 6.49 -7.49 -7.75
N PHE A 363 5.58 -8.44 -7.58
CA PHE A 363 4.16 -8.25 -7.85
C PHE A 363 3.58 -7.10 -7.01
N LEU A 364 3.85 -7.11 -5.70
CA LEU A 364 3.39 -6.05 -4.80
C LEU A 364 4.00 -4.70 -5.18
N PHE A 365 5.28 -4.67 -5.52
CA PHE A 365 5.98 -3.45 -5.91
C PHE A 365 5.46 -2.88 -7.23
N GLY A 366 5.25 -3.73 -8.25
CA GLY A 366 4.65 -3.33 -9.52
C GLY A 366 3.20 -2.86 -9.38
N THR A 367 2.41 -3.53 -8.53
CA THR A 367 1.04 -3.11 -8.19
C THR A 367 1.03 -1.75 -7.50
N TYR A 368 1.96 -1.53 -6.57
CA TYR A 368 2.09 -0.28 -5.85
C TYR A 368 2.46 0.90 -6.76
N LEU A 369 3.45 0.71 -7.65
CA LEU A 369 3.88 1.75 -8.59
C LEU A 369 2.83 2.11 -9.63
N SER A 370 2.11 1.11 -10.14
CA SER A 370 1.08 1.30 -11.17
C SER A 370 -0.30 1.65 -10.61
N LYS A 371 -0.47 1.59 -9.27
CA LYS A 371 -1.77 1.66 -8.58
C LYS A 371 -2.80 0.64 -9.10
N SER A 372 -2.35 -0.45 -9.73
CA SER A 372 -3.23 -1.43 -10.38
C SER A 372 -2.69 -2.86 -10.29
N ILE A 373 -3.58 -3.83 -10.05
CA ILE A 373 -3.23 -5.26 -10.05
C ILE A 373 -2.61 -5.68 -11.40
N LEU A 374 -3.11 -5.10 -12.50
CA LEU A 374 -2.62 -5.39 -13.84
C LEU A 374 -1.13 -5.06 -13.98
N GLY A 375 -0.67 -3.96 -13.38
CA GLY A 375 0.75 -3.59 -13.41
C GLY A 375 1.61 -4.61 -12.67
N GLY A 376 1.16 -5.10 -11.51
CA GLY A 376 1.84 -6.19 -10.79
C GLY A 376 1.91 -7.49 -11.60
N ILE A 377 0.81 -7.84 -12.30
CA ILE A 377 0.77 -9.01 -13.19
C ILE A 377 1.78 -8.85 -14.34
N ILE A 378 1.82 -7.68 -14.98
CA ILE A 378 2.79 -7.39 -16.06
C ILE A 378 4.23 -7.49 -15.56
N THR A 379 4.54 -6.93 -14.39
CA THR A 379 5.87 -7.05 -13.75
C THR A 379 6.24 -8.51 -13.53
N THR A 380 5.29 -9.32 -13.05
CA THR A 380 5.48 -10.75 -12.81
C THR A 380 5.80 -11.50 -14.10
N PHE A 381 5.01 -11.28 -15.16
CA PHE A 381 5.26 -11.89 -16.48
C PHE A 381 6.59 -11.45 -17.09
N ALA A 382 6.94 -10.17 -16.97
CA ALA A 382 8.22 -9.65 -17.46
C ALA A 382 9.42 -10.33 -16.78
N TYR A 383 9.33 -10.56 -15.46
CA TYR A 383 10.36 -11.29 -14.72
C TYR A 383 10.46 -12.76 -15.19
N VAL A 384 9.32 -13.47 -15.27
CA VAL A 384 9.28 -14.89 -15.68
C VAL A 384 9.78 -15.07 -17.11
N PHE A 385 9.39 -14.17 -18.02
CA PHE A 385 9.85 -14.19 -19.42
C PHE A 385 11.37 -14.03 -19.52
N ASN A 386 11.96 -13.20 -18.66
CA ASN A 386 13.40 -12.95 -18.61
C ASN A 386 14.13 -13.77 -17.52
N HIS A 387 13.53 -14.86 -17.01
CA HIS A 387 14.04 -15.55 -15.82
C HIS A 387 15.53 -15.93 -15.92
N GLY A 388 15.98 -16.43 -17.08
CA GLY A 388 17.38 -16.82 -17.30
C GLY A 388 18.39 -15.66 -17.23
N GLU A 389 17.97 -14.43 -17.54
CA GLU A 389 18.79 -13.22 -17.42
C GLU A 389 18.61 -12.55 -16.05
N ALA A 390 17.42 -12.67 -15.46
CA ALA A 390 17.08 -12.05 -14.18
C ALA A 390 17.68 -12.78 -12.98
N THR A 391 17.87 -14.11 -13.07
CA THR A 391 18.44 -14.90 -11.99
C THR A 391 19.09 -16.18 -12.51
N ARG A 392 20.14 -16.61 -11.80
CA ARG A 392 20.79 -17.91 -12.00
C ARG A 392 20.49 -18.91 -10.89
N VAL A 393 19.51 -18.63 -10.03
CA VAL A 393 19.21 -19.42 -8.82
C VAL A 393 18.94 -20.89 -9.13
N MET A 394 18.37 -21.22 -10.29
CA MET A 394 18.10 -22.61 -10.67
C MET A 394 19.36 -23.41 -11.02
N TRP A 395 20.48 -22.77 -11.35
CA TRP A 395 21.74 -23.48 -11.64
C TRP A 395 22.70 -23.46 -10.46
N THR A 396 22.72 -22.34 -9.74
CA THR A 396 23.62 -22.09 -8.61
C THR A 396 22.82 -21.53 -7.43
N PRO A 397 22.01 -22.36 -6.74
CA PRO A 397 21.07 -21.86 -5.74
C PRO A 397 21.73 -21.13 -4.55
N PRO A 398 22.68 -21.74 -3.80
CA PRO A 398 23.15 -21.19 -2.54
C PRO A 398 24.28 -20.16 -2.73
N LEU A 399 24.12 -19.25 -3.68
CA LEU A 399 25.01 -18.09 -3.81
C LEU A 399 24.49 -16.93 -2.96
N ARG A 400 25.39 -16.02 -2.56
CA ARG A 400 25.07 -14.88 -1.70
C ARG A 400 24.03 -13.96 -2.34
N GLU A 401 24.14 -13.72 -3.65
CA GLU A 401 23.16 -12.92 -4.37
C GLU A 401 21.77 -13.57 -4.36
N SER A 402 21.67 -14.90 -4.40
CA SER A 402 20.40 -15.62 -4.37
C SER A 402 19.67 -15.47 -3.03
N PHE A 403 20.42 -15.28 -1.94
CA PHE A 403 19.86 -14.93 -0.63
C PHE A 403 19.51 -13.45 -0.50
N SER A 404 20.30 -12.57 -1.11
CA SER A 404 20.18 -11.13 -0.90
C SER A 404 19.17 -10.45 -1.85
N PHE A 405 18.97 -10.98 -3.05
CA PHE A 405 18.13 -10.36 -4.08
C PHE A 405 16.66 -10.11 -3.66
N PRO A 406 15.99 -11.00 -2.92
CA PRO A 406 14.63 -10.73 -2.39
C PRO A 406 14.60 -9.52 -1.45
N PHE A 407 15.65 -9.36 -0.63
CA PHE A 407 15.80 -8.21 0.25
C PHE A 407 16.20 -6.94 -0.50
N HIS A 408 16.92 -7.06 -1.61
CA HIS A 408 17.19 -5.93 -2.50
C HIS A 408 15.89 -5.32 -3.03
N VAL A 409 15.01 -6.14 -3.60
CA VAL A 409 13.72 -5.67 -4.14
C VAL A 409 12.83 -5.13 -3.02
N LEU A 410 12.82 -5.77 -1.85
CA LEU A 410 12.12 -5.23 -0.68
C LEU A 410 12.66 -3.86 -0.28
N GLN A 411 13.97 -3.67 -0.27
CA GLN A 411 14.60 -2.40 0.06
C GLN A 411 14.26 -1.32 -0.98
N LEU A 412 14.28 -1.65 -2.27
CA LEU A 412 13.83 -0.75 -3.34
C LEU A 412 12.37 -0.33 -3.12
N PHE A 413 11.49 -1.29 -2.85
CA PHE A 413 10.08 -1.03 -2.59
C PHE A 413 9.89 -0.11 -1.37
N VAL A 414 10.60 -0.38 -0.27
CA VAL A 414 10.55 0.46 0.94
C VAL A 414 11.03 1.88 0.68
N VAL A 415 12.12 2.07 -0.07
CA VAL A 415 12.62 3.42 -0.42
C VAL A 415 11.58 4.16 -1.26
N THR A 416 11.02 3.52 -2.30
CA THR A 416 9.96 4.11 -3.11
C THR A 416 8.72 4.46 -2.29
N TYR A 417 8.31 3.56 -1.38
CA TYR A 417 7.19 3.80 -0.47
C TYR A 417 7.45 5.03 0.41
N VAL A 418 8.63 5.15 1.01
CA VAL A 418 8.99 6.31 1.85
C VAL A 418 9.00 7.61 1.05
N LEU A 419 9.56 7.61 -0.16
CA LEU A 419 9.58 8.78 -1.03
C LEU A 419 8.17 9.29 -1.34
N GLN A 420 7.25 8.38 -1.69
CA GLN A 420 5.87 8.76 -1.99
C GLN A 420 5.09 9.24 -0.76
N GLN A 421 5.24 8.57 0.39
CA GLN A 421 4.58 8.99 1.63
C GLN A 421 5.04 10.37 2.12
N GLN A 422 6.32 10.69 1.92
CA GLN A 422 6.84 12.00 2.32
C GLN A 422 6.38 13.12 1.41
N GLN A 423 6.21 12.90 0.10
CA GLN A 423 5.61 13.90 -0.80
C GLN A 423 4.22 14.33 -0.31
N THR A 424 3.38 13.38 0.12
CA THR A 424 2.07 13.67 0.72
C THR A 424 2.20 14.56 1.96
N LEU A 425 3.14 14.26 2.87
CA LEU A 425 3.38 15.04 4.09
C LEU A 425 3.99 16.44 3.83
N THR A 426 4.79 16.60 2.77
CA THR A 426 5.46 17.88 2.46
C THR A 426 4.48 18.85 1.80
N ASN A 427 3.58 18.37 0.93
CA ASN A 427 2.49 19.18 0.37
C ASN A 427 1.54 19.71 1.46
N THR A 428 1.31 18.91 2.51
CA THR A 428 0.57 19.38 3.70
C THR A 428 1.30 20.49 4.47
N ASN A 429 2.63 20.46 4.49
CA ASN A 429 3.46 21.39 5.25
C ASN A 429 3.82 22.68 4.49
N ALA A 430 3.64 22.72 3.16
CA ALA A 430 3.79 23.97 2.39
C ALA A 430 2.75 25.02 2.82
N ILE A 431 1.52 24.59 3.12
CA ILE A 431 0.46 25.47 3.65
C ILE A 431 0.74 25.85 5.10
N LYS A 432 1.29 24.95 5.92
CA LYS A 432 1.73 25.27 7.30
C LYS A 432 2.96 26.19 7.34
N SER A 433 3.81 26.19 6.32
CA SER A 433 4.93 27.12 6.18
C SER A 433 4.44 28.51 5.78
N PHE A 434 3.50 28.60 4.83
CA PHE A 434 2.87 29.88 4.45
C PHE A 434 2.03 30.47 5.59
N ILE A 435 1.24 29.65 6.28
CA ILE A 435 0.49 30.06 7.48
C ILE A 435 1.43 30.28 8.68
N GLY A 436 2.51 29.51 8.82
CA GLY A 436 3.52 29.67 9.87
C GLY A 436 4.35 30.95 9.72
N TYR A 437 4.62 31.37 8.48
CA TYR A 437 5.20 32.68 8.14
C TYR A 437 4.24 33.83 8.49
N ILE A 438 2.92 33.61 8.32
CA ILE A 438 1.88 34.57 8.69
C ILE A 438 1.59 34.57 10.22
N LYS A 439 1.91 33.50 10.95
CA LYS A 439 1.42 33.26 12.33
C LYS A 439 2.50 33.12 13.41
N LYS A 440 3.79 33.36 13.14
CA LYS A 440 4.86 33.17 14.15
C LYS A 440 5.95 34.26 14.10
N HIS A 441 5.60 35.54 14.05
CA HIS A 441 5.47 36.32 15.28
C HIS A 441 4.72 35.58 16.40
N ASP A 442 5.45 35.29 17.47
CA ASP A 442 5.01 34.79 18.79
C ASP A 442 5.20 33.28 19.10
N GLN A 443 5.51 33.02 20.36
CA GLN A 443 6.41 31.98 20.88
C GLN A 443 5.87 30.52 20.92
N SER A 444 6.81 29.62 21.25
CA SER A 444 6.72 28.19 21.63
C SER A 444 6.12 27.19 20.62
N ILE A 445 6.85 26.10 20.38
CA ILE A 445 6.33 24.90 19.72
C ILE A 445 5.83 24.02 20.87
N ASP A 446 4.52 23.85 20.96
CA ASP A 446 3.92 22.96 21.96
C ASP A 446 4.12 21.50 21.53
N ILE A 447 4.92 20.77 22.30
CA ILE A 447 5.37 19.40 21.99
C ILE A 447 4.24 18.39 22.22
N ASP A 448 3.17 18.78 22.93
CA ASP A 448 2.12 17.87 23.43
C ASP A 448 0.82 17.83 22.60
N SER A 449 0.80 18.41 21.39
CA SER A 449 -0.41 18.27 20.54
C SER A 449 -0.54 16.83 19.98
N PRO A 450 -1.71 16.19 20.08
CA PRO A 450 -1.90 14.80 19.66
C PRO A 450 -1.63 14.56 18.16
N GLN A 451 -1.83 15.58 17.32
CA GLN A 451 -1.53 15.54 15.88
C GLN A 451 -0.02 15.47 15.59
N ASN A 452 0.80 16.20 16.35
CA ASN A 452 2.26 16.14 16.20
C ASN A 452 2.79 14.76 16.60
N LEU A 453 2.25 14.18 17.68
CA LEU A 453 2.65 12.85 18.17
C LEU A 453 2.38 11.73 17.14
N ILE A 454 1.24 11.79 16.43
CA ILE A 454 0.89 10.83 15.38
C ILE A 454 1.87 10.94 14.19
N SER A 455 2.19 12.16 13.77
CA SER A 455 3.17 12.42 12.71
C SER A 455 4.57 11.90 13.05
N TYR A 456 5.04 12.12 14.29
CA TYR A 456 6.32 11.58 14.76
C TYR A 456 6.33 10.05 14.78
N ARG A 457 5.28 9.42 15.31
CA ARG A 457 5.16 7.94 15.31
C ARG A 457 5.20 7.37 13.90
N HIS A 458 4.56 8.03 12.93
CA HIS A 458 4.60 7.61 11.54
C HIS A 458 6.03 7.71 10.96
N LYS A 459 6.71 8.85 11.15
CA LYS A 459 8.11 9.03 10.69
C LYS A 459 9.06 8.00 11.32
N ILE A 460 8.89 7.66 12.60
CA ILE A 460 9.70 6.61 13.26
C ILE A 460 9.45 5.25 12.62
N LYS A 461 8.20 4.88 12.31
CA LYS A 461 7.90 3.62 11.62
C LYS A 461 8.56 3.54 10.25
N LEU A 462 8.50 4.61 9.46
CA LEU A 462 9.17 4.67 8.15
C LEU A 462 10.69 4.53 8.30
N LEU A 463 11.29 5.19 9.30
CA LEU A 463 12.71 5.11 9.58
C LEU A 463 13.14 3.67 9.93
N LEU A 464 12.41 3.03 10.84
CA LEU A 464 12.67 1.65 11.24
C LEU A 464 12.53 0.67 10.07
N LEU A 465 11.55 0.88 9.19
CA LEU A 465 11.35 0.07 7.99
C LEU A 465 12.53 0.19 7.02
N LEU A 466 13.01 1.42 6.79
CA LEU A 466 14.15 1.68 5.91
C LEU A 466 15.45 1.08 6.48
N ILE A 467 15.66 1.21 7.79
CA ILE A 467 16.81 0.63 8.47
C ILE A 467 16.77 -0.89 8.43
N GLY A 468 15.64 -1.49 8.80
CA GLY A 468 15.46 -2.94 8.81
C GLY A 468 15.67 -3.57 7.44
N SER A 469 15.05 -3.01 6.40
CA SER A 469 15.20 -3.51 5.02
C SER A 469 16.63 -3.38 4.51
N THR A 470 17.33 -2.29 4.82
CA THR A 470 18.73 -2.09 4.42
C THR A 470 19.66 -3.08 5.12
N ILE A 471 19.50 -3.32 6.41
CA ILE A 471 20.30 -4.31 7.16
C ILE A 471 20.05 -5.72 6.61
N LEU A 472 18.78 -6.09 6.39
CA LEU A 472 18.40 -7.39 5.81
C LEU A 472 19.02 -7.61 4.42
N TYR A 473 19.16 -6.54 3.63
CA TYR A 473 19.82 -6.60 2.33
C TYR A 473 21.35 -6.74 2.44
N MET A 474 21.99 -6.02 3.37
CA MET A 474 23.45 -6.00 3.50
C MET A 474 24.05 -7.26 4.15
N LEU A 475 23.41 -7.82 5.18
CA LEU A 475 24.01 -8.94 5.93
C LEU A 475 24.30 -10.17 5.08
N PRO A 476 23.42 -10.62 4.17
CA PRO A 476 23.64 -11.83 3.37
C PRO A 476 24.69 -11.68 2.27
N TRP A 477 25.05 -10.46 1.85
CA TRP A 477 25.86 -10.26 0.64
C TRP A 477 26.85 -9.10 0.74
N GLN A 478 28.14 -9.45 0.67
CA GLN A 478 29.26 -8.53 0.72
C GLN A 478 29.23 -7.42 -0.36
N PHE A 479 28.57 -7.67 -1.51
CA PHE A 479 28.51 -6.73 -2.62
C PHE A 479 27.27 -5.83 -2.60
N ALA A 480 26.36 -5.98 -1.63
CA ALA A 480 25.17 -5.15 -1.47
C ALA A 480 25.49 -3.64 -1.43
N GLN A 481 26.66 -3.29 -0.89
CA GLN A 481 27.21 -1.93 -0.85
C GLN A 481 27.33 -1.28 -2.24
N PHE A 482 27.62 -2.02 -3.31
CA PHE A 482 27.72 -1.42 -4.65
C PHE A 482 26.35 -0.97 -5.13
N THR A 483 25.32 -1.80 -4.95
CA THR A 483 23.95 -1.45 -5.33
C THR A 483 23.42 -0.29 -4.48
N LEU A 484 23.68 -0.27 -3.17
CA LEU A 484 23.29 0.85 -2.31
C LEU A 484 24.01 2.15 -2.69
N ALA A 485 25.29 2.08 -3.08
CA ALA A 485 26.00 3.24 -3.61
C ALA A 485 25.35 3.76 -4.90
N THR A 486 24.96 2.88 -5.83
CA THR A 486 24.27 3.31 -7.07
C THR A 486 22.89 3.92 -6.79
N GLN A 487 22.14 3.37 -5.82
CA GLN A 487 20.87 3.94 -5.39
C GLN A 487 21.08 5.34 -4.79
N LEU A 488 22.06 5.48 -3.90
CA LEU A 488 22.36 6.77 -3.26
C LEU A 488 22.82 7.82 -4.28
N LEU A 489 23.68 7.45 -5.24
CA LEU A 489 24.08 8.34 -6.34
C LEU A 489 22.88 8.77 -7.19
N SER A 490 21.94 7.85 -7.46
CA SER A 490 20.72 8.16 -8.19
C SER A 490 19.82 9.13 -7.42
N LEU A 491 19.63 8.92 -6.12
CA LEU A 491 18.88 9.83 -5.25
C LEU A 491 19.58 11.19 -5.11
N GLY A 492 20.91 11.20 -5.02
CA GLY A 492 21.72 12.41 -4.99
C GLY A 492 21.62 13.20 -6.29
N LEU A 493 21.58 12.52 -7.44
CA LEU A 493 21.34 13.18 -8.73
C LEU A 493 19.94 13.81 -8.77
N LEU A 494 18.90 13.12 -8.31
CA LEU A 494 17.55 13.69 -8.21
C LEU A 494 17.49 14.90 -7.28
N TYR A 495 18.24 14.87 -6.18
CA TYR A 495 18.38 16.01 -5.28
C TYR A 495 19.08 17.21 -5.97
N ILE A 496 20.21 16.97 -6.64
CA ILE A 496 20.96 18.02 -7.38
C ILE A 496 20.11 18.65 -8.49
N LEU A 497 19.27 17.85 -9.16
CA LEU A 497 18.33 18.31 -10.19
C LEU A 497 17.08 19.01 -9.63
N ASN A 498 16.98 19.20 -8.31
CA ASN A 498 15.81 19.75 -7.61
C ASN A 498 14.51 18.96 -7.82
N LEU A 499 14.60 17.67 -8.15
CA LEU A 499 13.45 16.77 -8.28
C LEU A 499 13.10 16.09 -6.94
N LEU A 500 14.03 16.10 -5.99
CA LEU A 500 13.86 15.51 -4.66
C LEU A 500 14.10 16.58 -3.57
N PRO A 501 13.12 16.85 -2.68
CA PRO A 501 13.29 17.82 -1.60
C PRO A 501 14.40 17.42 -0.61
N PHE A 502 15.08 18.42 -0.03
CA PHE A 502 16.14 18.22 0.95
C PHE A 502 15.69 17.36 2.15
N GLU A 503 14.50 17.61 2.70
CA GLU A 503 14.00 16.86 3.86
C GLU A 503 13.89 15.36 3.60
N GLN A 504 13.47 14.99 2.38
CA GLN A 504 13.27 13.59 1.99
C GLN A 504 14.61 12.90 1.76
N PHE A 505 15.50 13.58 1.04
CA PHE A 505 16.85 13.09 0.80
C PHE A 505 17.62 12.91 2.12
N PHE A 506 17.58 13.91 3.00
CA PHE A 506 18.24 13.88 4.31
C PHE A 506 17.67 12.77 5.21
N PHE A 507 16.34 12.55 5.20
CA PHE A 507 15.73 11.46 5.95
C PHE A 507 16.25 10.08 5.52
N ILE A 508 16.32 9.83 4.20
CA ILE A 508 16.87 8.59 3.65
C ILE A 508 18.35 8.48 4.00
N LEU A 509 19.11 9.57 3.87
CA LEU A 509 20.53 9.61 4.19
C LEU A 509 20.78 9.20 5.65
N CYS A 510 20.10 9.82 6.62
CA CYS A 510 20.21 9.45 8.04
C CYS A 510 19.87 7.99 8.32
N ALA A 511 18.82 7.47 7.68
CA ALA A 511 18.44 6.07 7.80
C ALA A 511 19.56 5.12 7.29
N GLN A 512 20.16 5.47 6.15
CA GLN A 512 21.28 4.72 5.56
C GLN A 512 22.56 4.82 6.42
N ILE A 513 22.86 5.97 7.04
CA ILE A 513 23.98 6.12 8.01
C ILE A 513 23.78 5.20 9.21
N LEU A 514 22.59 5.22 9.80
CA LEU A 514 22.30 4.38 10.94
C LEU A 514 22.35 2.90 10.57
N SER A 515 21.86 2.54 9.38
CA SER A 515 21.95 1.18 8.83
C SER A 515 23.39 0.72 8.64
N LEU A 516 24.27 1.60 8.13
CA LEU A 516 25.70 1.33 7.96
C LEU A 516 26.37 1.07 9.31
N ILE A 517 26.11 1.91 10.32
CA ILE A 517 26.68 1.76 11.67
C ILE A 517 26.24 0.44 12.29
N ILE A 518 24.93 0.14 12.27
CA ILE A 518 24.40 -1.10 12.84
C ILE A 518 24.99 -2.32 12.10
N SER A 519 25.05 -2.26 10.77
CA SER A 519 25.59 -3.36 9.95
C SER A 519 27.09 -3.55 10.19
N ALA A 520 27.86 -2.48 10.37
CA ALA A 520 29.27 -2.56 10.71
C ALA A 520 29.48 -3.23 12.08
N VAL A 521 28.64 -2.95 13.08
CA VAL A 521 28.68 -3.64 14.38
C VAL A 521 28.33 -5.12 14.23
N LEU A 522 27.24 -5.42 13.51
CA LEU A 522 26.80 -6.81 13.28
C LEU A 522 27.84 -7.63 12.51
N MET A 523 28.61 -6.99 11.63
CA MET A 523 29.70 -7.57 10.84
C MET A 523 31.09 -7.33 11.45
N PHE A 524 31.20 -7.15 12.77
CA PHE A 524 32.47 -7.12 13.51
C PHE A 524 33.49 -6.06 13.02
N GLY A 525 33.02 -4.94 12.49
CA GLY A 525 33.87 -3.88 11.95
C GLY A 525 34.48 -4.23 10.59
N ASN A 526 33.78 -5.04 9.80
CA ASN A 526 34.19 -5.47 8.46
C ASN A 526 34.78 -4.28 7.66
N ARG A 527 36.08 -4.38 7.37
CA ARG A 527 36.84 -3.31 6.74
C ARG A 527 36.33 -2.99 5.34
N MET A 528 35.90 -4.00 4.59
CA MET A 528 35.42 -3.83 3.21
C MET A 528 34.16 -2.95 3.18
N LEU A 529 33.27 -3.09 4.16
CA LEU A 529 32.09 -2.23 4.30
C LEU A 529 32.47 -0.79 4.66
N LEU A 530 33.33 -0.61 5.66
CA LEU A 530 33.71 0.72 6.16
C LEU A 530 34.49 1.54 5.13
N THR A 531 35.33 0.89 4.31
CA THR A 531 36.09 1.53 3.23
C THR A 531 35.39 1.48 1.87
N SER A 532 34.10 1.12 1.85
CA SER A 532 33.35 0.95 0.60
C SER A 532 33.00 2.27 -0.06
N LEU A 533 32.71 2.22 -1.37
CA LEU A 533 32.17 3.34 -2.10
C LEU A 533 30.86 3.84 -1.47
N PHE A 534 30.03 2.94 -0.95
CA PHE A 534 28.80 3.29 -0.25
C PHE A 534 29.07 4.18 0.96
N SER A 535 29.94 3.73 1.87
CA SER A 535 30.31 4.51 3.07
C SER A 535 30.85 5.90 2.69
N ILE A 536 31.75 5.97 1.70
CA ILE A 536 32.33 7.23 1.24
C ILE A 536 31.23 8.16 0.68
N THR A 537 30.42 7.68 -0.26
CA THR A 537 29.34 8.48 -0.87
C THR A 537 28.34 8.99 0.15
N LEU A 538 28.03 8.18 1.16
CA LEU A 538 27.12 8.51 2.24
C LEU A 538 27.64 9.68 3.10
N PHE A 539 28.92 9.61 3.52
CA PHE A 539 29.53 10.71 4.25
C PHE A 539 29.71 11.96 3.39
N SER A 540 29.99 11.80 2.09
CA SER A 540 30.11 12.93 1.16
C SER A 540 28.81 13.70 0.94
N PHE A 541 27.65 13.03 0.97
CA PHE A 541 26.34 13.72 0.90
C PHE A 541 25.89 14.29 2.25
N TYR A 542 26.47 13.82 3.36
CA TYR A 542 26.11 14.27 4.70
C TYR A 542 26.88 15.51 5.16
N LEU A 543 28.16 15.59 4.79
CA LEU A 543 29.04 16.75 5.00
C LEU A 543 28.67 17.87 4.02
#